data_AF-X1G394-F1
#
_entry.id   AF-X1G394-F1
#
_cell.length_a   1.000
_cell.length_b   1.000
_cell.length_c   1.000
_cell.angle_alpha   90.00
_cell.angle_beta   90.00
_cell.angle_gamma   90.00
#
_symmetry.space_group_name_H-M   'P 1'
#
loop_
_entity.id
_entity.type
_entity.pdbx_description
1 polymer ?
#
loop_
_entity_poly.entity_id
_entity_poly.type
_entity_poly.pdbx_seq_one_letter_code
_entity_poly.pdbx_strand_id
1 'polypeptide(L)' 'MDVTLPVNTQAKVSVPKMKLANVTIKESGKTVWKNSSYLESAAGITDGSENDEYVTFKVGSASYSFKISKE' A
#
# COMPACT_ATOMS: atom_id res chain seq x y z
N MET A 1 -8.45 -4.62 -2.40
CA MET A 1 -8.07 -4.10 -3.73
C MET A 1 -6.94 -4.96 -4.21
N ASP A 2 -7.16 -5.63 -5.33
CA ASP A 2 -6.25 -6.65 -5.83
C ASP A 2 -5.60 -6.12 -7.11
N VAL A 3 -4.27 -6.13 -7.13
CA VAL A 3 -3.46 -5.54 -8.19
C VAL A 3 -2.46 -6.57 -8.66
N THR A 4 -2.48 -6.91 -9.94
CA THR A 4 -1.54 -7.86 -10.54
C THR A 4 -0.66 -7.13 -11.54
N LEU A 5 0.65 -7.13 -11.30
CA LEU A 5 1.63 -6.49 -12.18
C LEU A 5 2.45 -7.57 -12.89
N PRO A 6 2.50 -7.56 -14.24
CA PRO A 6 3.31 -8.51 -14.99
C PRO A 6 4.80 -8.30 -14.72
N VAL A 7 5.60 -9.33 -14.98
CA VAL A 7 7.06 -9.30 -14.81
C VAL A 7 7.68 -8.11 -15.55
N ASN A 8 8.75 -7.54 -14.97
CA ASN A 8 9.46 -6.37 -15.52
C ASN A 8 8.60 -5.09 -15.60
N THR A 9 7.65 -4.92 -14.67
CA THR A 9 6.81 -3.72 -14.54
C THR A 9 6.95 -3.11 -13.16
N GLN A 10 6.91 -1.78 -13.09
CA GLN A 10 6.75 -1.02 -11.85
C GLN A 10 5.50 -0.17 -11.96
N ALA A 11 4.74 -0.06 -10.87
CA ALA A 11 3.56 0.78 -10.81
C ALA A 11 3.48 1.55 -9.50
N LYS A 12 2.64 2.59 -9.51
CA LYS A 12 2.28 3.36 -8.32
C LYS A 12 0.82 3.05 -8.00
N VAL A 13 0.56 2.51 -6.81
CA VAL A 13 -0.79 2.19 -6.35
C VAL A 13 -1.20 3.21 -5.32
N SER A 14 -2.21 4.03 -5.64
CA SER A 14 -2.77 5.02 -4.74
C SER A 14 -4.04 4.48 -4.09
N VAL A 15 -3.99 4.25 -2.79
CA VAL A 15 -5.09 3.75 -1.95
C VAL A 15 -5.77 4.94 -1.26
N PRO A 16 -7.08 5.18 -1.47
CA PRO A 16 -7.79 6.27 -0.80
C PRO A 16 -7.90 6.02 0.72
N LYS A 17 -7.56 7.04 1.52
CA LYS A 17 -7.71 7.03 2.99
C LYS A 17 -9.16 7.13 3.44
N MET A 18 -10.09 7.48 2.56
CA MET A 18 -11.52 7.70 2.88
C MET A 18 -11.73 8.63 4.10
N LYS A 19 -10.92 9.69 4.22
CA LYS A 19 -10.94 10.64 5.36
C LYS A 19 -10.67 10.02 6.74
N LEU A 20 -10.07 8.83 6.80
CA LEU A 20 -9.61 8.22 8.04
C LEU A 20 -8.21 8.77 8.38
N ALA A 21 -8.08 9.36 9.58
CA ALA A 21 -6.80 9.86 10.08
C ALA A 21 -5.80 8.73 10.35
N ASN A 22 -6.28 7.64 10.98
CA ASN A 22 -5.46 6.49 11.36
C ASN A 22 -5.88 5.27 10.53
N VAL A 23 -5.19 5.05 9.42
CA VAL A 23 -5.39 3.89 8.56
C VAL A 23 -4.26 2.91 8.72
N THR A 24 -4.62 1.64 8.80
CA THR A 24 -3.68 0.54 8.65
C THR A 24 -3.92 -0.09 7.28
N ILE A 25 -2.87 -0.23 6.48
CA ILE A 25 -2.94 -0.94 5.19
C ILE A 25 -2.17 -2.23 5.32
N LYS A 26 -2.84 -3.33 4.98
CA LYS A 26 -2.27 -4.66 4.93
C LYS A 26 -2.15 -5.13 3.48
N GLU A 27 -1.00 -5.67 3.15
CA GLU A 27 -0.70 -6.32 1.89
C GLU A 27 -0.62 -7.83 2.15
N SER A 28 -1.49 -8.63 1.54
CA SER A 28 -1.54 -10.09 1.70
C SER A 28 -1.49 -10.58 3.16
N GLY A 29 -2.05 -9.79 4.09
CA GLY A 29 -2.06 -10.07 5.53
C GLY A 29 -0.92 -9.44 6.35
N LYS A 30 0.12 -8.90 5.71
CA LYS A 30 1.22 -8.17 6.36
C LYS A 30 0.93 -6.67 6.42
N THR A 31 1.19 -6.04 7.56
CA THR A 31 0.98 -4.61 7.71
C THR A 31 2.10 -3.82 7.06
N VAL A 32 1.80 -3.14 5.96
CA VAL A 32 2.76 -2.34 5.16
C VAL A 32 2.67 -0.84 5.45
N TRP A 33 1.59 -0.42 6.08
CA TRP A 33 1.40 0.97 6.45
C TRP A 33 0.63 1.05 7.75
N LYS A 34 1.11 1.85 8.69
CA LYS A 34 0.49 2.05 9.98
C LYS A 34 0.84 3.44 10.50
N ASN A 35 -0.14 4.12 11.10
CA ASN A 35 0.06 5.41 11.76
C ASN A 35 0.85 6.40 10.89
N SER A 36 0.38 6.61 9.65
CA SER A 36 1.01 7.56 8.71
C SER A 36 2.47 7.25 8.37
N SER A 37 2.90 6.00 8.56
CA SER A 37 4.27 5.55 8.30
C SER A 37 4.27 4.28 7.46
N TYR A 38 5.14 4.25 6.47
CA TYR A 38 5.44 3.06 5.69
C TYR A 38 6.26 2.06 6.53
N LEU A 39 5.88 0.80 6.46
CA LEU A 39 6.59 -0.33 7.06
C LEU A 39 7.15 -1.18 5.93
N GLU A 40 8.47 -1.32 5.87
CA GLU A 40 9.20 -2.18 4.93
C GLU A 40 9.00 -3.68 5.22
N SER A 41 7.76 -4.13 5.32
CA SER A 41 7.38 -5.49 5.70
C SER A 41 6.90 -6.34 4.52
N ALA A 42 6.50 -5.71 3.40
CA ALA A 42 6.08 -6.40 2.18
C ALA A 42 7.16 -6.37 1.11
N ALA A 43 7.48 -7.56 0.62
CA ALA A 43 8.37 -7.73 -0.52
C ALA A 43 7.69 -7.16 -1.79
N GLY A 44 8.44 -6.37 -2.55
CA GLY A 44 7.97 -5.78 -3.81
C GLY A 44 7.44 -4.35 -3.68
N ILE A 45 7.16 -3.88 -2.46
CA ILE A 45 6.94 -2.45 -2.20
C ILE A 45 8.31 -1.83 -1.91
N THR A 46 8.69 -0.80 -2.65
CA THR A 46 9.99 -0.13 -2.48
C THR A 46 9.88 1.21 -1.77
N ASP A 47 8.68 1.80 -1.74
CA ASP A 47 8.45 3.12 -1.19
C ASP A 47 6.96 3.33 -0.90
N GLY A 48 6.64 4.12 0.12
CA GLY A 48 5.29 4.50 0.49
C GLY A 48 5.24 5.96 0.89
N SER A 49 4.32 6.71 0.29
CA SER A 49 4.10 8.13 0.58
C SER A 49 2.62 8.37 0.84
N GLU A 50 2.27 9.26 1.75
CA GLU A 50 0.89 9.69 1.91
C GLU A 50 0.68 11.14 1.50
N ASN A 51 -0.54 11.40 1.07
CA ASN A 51 -1.14 12.70 0.93
C ASN A 51 -2.37 12.78 1.84
N ASP A 52 -3.00 13.95 1.94
CA ASP A 52 -4.20 14.16 2.74
C ASP A 52 -5.33 13.15 2.46
N GLU A 53 -5.49 12.75 1.20
CA GLU A 53 -6.60 11.88 0.77
C GLU A 53 -6.18 10.46 0.36
N TYR A 54 -4.91 10.22 0.04
CA TYR A 54 -4.44 8.96 -0.56
C TYR A 54 -3.07 8.53 -0.03
N VAL A 55 -2.86 7.23 0.11
CA VAL A 55 -1.55 6.62 0.35
C VAL A 55 -1.07 5.98 -0.95
N THR A 56 0.06 6.46 -1.48
CA THR A 56 0.67 5.98 -2.72
C THR A 56 1.87 5.09 -2.43
N PHE A 57 1.81 3.85 -2.90
CA PHE A 57 2.89 2.86 -2.80
C PHE A 57 3.55 2.66 -4.16
N LYS A 58 4.89 2.62 -4.18
CA LYS A 58 5.66 2.15 -5.34
C LYS A 58 5.84 0.65 -5.22
N VAL A 59 5.33 -0.07 -6.21
CA VAL A 59 5.34 -1.52 -6.23
C VAL A 59 5.99 -2.06 -7.50
N GLY A 60 6.76 -3.13 -7.37
CA GLY A 60 7.34 -3.88 -8.47
C GLY A 60 6.41 -4.95 -9.01
N SER A 61 6.89 -5.76 -9.94
CA SER A 61 6.12 -6.83 -10.56
C SER A 61 5.82 -7.97 -9.60
N ALA A 62 4.58 -8.01 -9.10
CA ALA A 62 4.01 -9.08 -8.30
C ALA A 62 2.48 -8.93 -8.24
N SER A 63 1.82 -9.85 -7.54
CA SER A 63 0.41 -9.74 -7.17
C SER A 63 0.30 -9.18 -5.75
N TYR A 64 -0.45 -8.11 -5.57
CA TYR A 64 -0.66 -7.43 -4.29
C TYR A 64 -2.14 -7.43 -3.94
N SER A 65 -2.45 -7.67 -2.67
CA SER A 65 -3.82 -7.52 -2.15
C SER A 65 -3.84 -6.52 -1.00
N PHE A 66 -4.26 -5.30 -1.30
CA PHE A 66 -4.35 -4.21 -0.33
C PHE A 66 -5.70 -4.24 0.37
N LYS A 67 -5.65 -4.31 1.70
CA LYS A 67 -6.80 -4.15 2.60
C LYS A 67 -6.57 -2.95 3.50
N ILE A 68 -7.51 -2.00 3.46
CA ILE A 68 -7.54 -0.88 4.38
C ILE A 68 -8.41 -1.24 5.58
N SER A 69 -7.94 -0.91 6.78
CA SER A 69 -8.68 -1.08 8.02
C SER A 69 -8.41 0.11 8.92
N LYS A 70 -9.44 0.54 9.66
CA LYS A 70 -9.27 1.47 10.77
C LYS A 70 -8.43 0.78 11.85
N GLU A 71 -7.46 1.49 12.41
CA GLU A 71 -6.73 1.02 13.59
C GLU A 71 -7.66 0.83 14.80
#